data_AF-A0A843JF67-F1
#
_entry.id   AF-A0A843JF67-F1
#
_cell.length_a   1.000
_cell.length_b   1.000
_cell.length_c   1.000
_cell.angle_alpha   90.00
_cell.angle_beta   90.00
_cell.angle_gamma   90.00
#
_symmetry.space_group_name_H-M   'P 1'
#
loop_
_entity.id
_entity.type
_entity.pdbx_description
1 polymer ?
#
loop_
_entity_poly.entity_id
_entity_poly.type
_entity_poly.pdbx_seq_one_letter_code
_entity_poly.pdbx_strand_id
1 'polypeptide(L)'
;MPVYLIGAGPGDPDLITLKAVKALNKADVVLYDYLANDEILKHAPEDAKLIYVGKKAGEHYKTQDEINQLNIEEAKEHENVIRLKGGDPFVFGRGGEELLALAKENIDIEVIPGVTSAIGAPTSMAFPITH
;
A
#
# COMPACT_ATOMS: atom_id res chain seq x y z
N MET A 1 15.53 2.63 -8.61
CA MET A 1 14.22 3.18 -9.04
C MET A 1 13.17 2.64 -8.08
N PRO A 2 12.30 3.50 -7.50
CA PRO A 2 11.73 3.19 -6.20
C PRO A 2 10.43 2.39 -6.26
N VAL A 3 10.34 1.37 -5.40
CA VAL A 3 9.05 0.87 -4.94
C VAL A 3 8.46 1.89 -3.98
N TYR A 4 7.19 2.26 -4.17
CA TYR A 4 6.47 3.12 -3.25
C TYR A 4 5.64 2.29 -2.30
N LEU A 5 5.99 2.32 -1.01
CA LEU A 5 5.22 1.67 0.05
C LEU A 5 4.27 2.68 0.67
N ILE A 6 2.98 2.59 0.33
CA ILE A 6 2.01 3.66 0.55
C ILE A 6 0.92 3.24 1.54
N GLY A 7 0.63 4.11 2.52
CA GLY A 7 -0.55 4.02 3.35
C GLY A 7 -1.80 4.61 2.68
N ALA A 8 -2.84 3.80 2.52
CA ALA A 8 -4.11 4.16 1.91
C ALA A 8 -5.06 4.91 2.87
N GLY A 9 -4.73 4.97 4.17
CA GLY A 9 -5.64 5.54 5.16
C GLY A 9 -6.64 4.51 5.72
N PRO A 10 -7.56 4.93 6.61
CA PRO A 10 -8.39 4.03 7.41
C PRO A 10 -9.65 3.51 6.68
N GLY A 11 -9.89 3.93 5.43
CA GLY A 11 -10.99 3.46 4.59
C GLY A 11 -11.66 4.58 3.77
N ASP A 12 -11.86 5.74 4.39
CA ASP A 12 -12.32 6.96 3.71
C ASP A 12 -11.26 7.41 2.69
N PRO A 13 -11.57 7.45 1.38
CA PRO A 13 -10.62 7.84 0.34
C PRO A 13 -10.05 9.25 0.54
N ASP A 14 -10.80 10.17 1.13
CA ASP A 14 -10.35 11.55 1.33
C ASP A 14 -9.24 11.66 2.40
N LEU A 15 -9.01 10.60 3.17
CA LEU A 15 -7.93 10.52 4.16
C LEU A 15 -6.61 9.99 3.57
N ILE A 16 -6.56 9.67 2.28
CA ILE A 16 -5.30 9.41 1.58
C ILE A 16 -4.45 10.69 1.52
N THR A 17 -3.13 10.55 1.59
CA THR A 17 -2.26 11.73 1.50
C THR A 17 -2.09 12.21 0.06
N LEU A 18 -1.91 13.51 -0.15
CA LEU A 18 -1.61 14.07 -1.47
C LEU A 18 -0.35 13.47 -2.11
N LYS A 19 0.62 13.05 -1.29
CA LYS A 19 1.85 12.39 -1.77
C LYS A 19 1.55 10.98 -2.29
N ALA A 20 0.69 10.24 -1.60
CA ALA A 20 0.22 8.93 -2.02
C ALA A 20 -0.51 8.98 -3.37
N VAL A 21 -1.44 9.93 -3.54
CA VAL A 21 -2.15 10.15 -4.82
C VAL A 21 -1.17 10.48 -5.95
N LYS A 22 -0.20 11.38 -5.71
CA LYS A 22 0.80 11.74 -6.72
C LYS A 22 1.67 10.56 -7.16
N ALA A 23 1.94 9.62 -6.27
CA ALA A 23 2.67 8.39 -6.60
C ALA A 23 1.77 7.40 -7.36
N LEU A 24 0.53 7.18 -6.90
CA LEU A 24 -0.46 6.35 -7.58
C LEU A 24 -0.73 6.80 -9.03
N ASN A 25 -0.83 8.10 -9.28
CA ASN A 25 -1.04 8.66 -10.63
C ASN A 25 0.08 8.34 -11.63
N LYS A 26 1.21 7.79 -11.18
CA LYS A 26 2.36 7.40 -12.01
C LYS A 26 2.61 5.89 -11.99
N ALA A 27 1.71 5.11 -11.40
CA ALA A 27 1.91 3.68 -11.21
C ALA A 27 1.94 2.94 -12.54
N ASP A 28 2.97 2.12 -12.74
CA ASP A 28 2.95 1.09 -13.78
C ASP A 28 2.21 -0.15 -13.27
N VAL A 29 2.36 -0.43 -11.97
CA VAL A 29 1.75 -1.57 -11.29
C VAL A 29 1.38 -1.21 -9.85
N VAL A 30 0.23 -1.69 -9.39
CA VAL A 30 -0.26 -1.50 -8.02
C VAL A 30 -0.54 -2.85 -7.38
N LEU A 31 0.26 -3.22 -6.38
CA LEU A 31 0.03 -4.35 -5.50
C LEU A 31 -0.79 -3.89 -4.29
N TYR A 32 -2.03 -4.36 -4.17
CA TYR A 32 -2.96 -3.90 -3.14
C TYR A 32 -3.63 -5.04 -2.38
N ASP A 33 -4.02 -4.79 -1.14
CA ASP A 33 -4.77 -5.74 -0.31
C ASP A 33 -6.22 -5.27 -0.11
N TYR A 34 -7.01 -6.08 0.61
CA TYR A 34 -8.45 -5.86 0.82
C TYR A 34 -8.81 -4.47 1.36
N LEU A 35 -7.88 -3.82 2.06
CA LEU A 35 -8.14 -2.53 2.70
C LEU A 35 -7.95 -1.34 1.75
N ALA A 36 -7.47 -1.58 0.53
CA ALA A 36 -7.45 -0.55 -0.51
C ALA A 36 -8.85 -0.42 -1.12
N ASN A 37 -9.45 0.76 -0.94
CA ASN A 37 -10.76 1.11 -1.49
C ASN A 37 -10.67 1.26 -3.03
N ASP A 38 -11.66 0.75 -3.76
CA ASP A 38 -11.75 0.86 -5.22
C ASP A 38 -11.66 2.34 -5.70
N GLU A 39 -12.14 3.29 -4.89
CA GLU A 39 -12.03 4.72 -5.21
C GLU A 39 -10.58 5.23 -5.19
N ILE A 40 -9.74 4.69 -4.31
CA ILE A 40 -8.31 5.03 -4.28
C ILE A 40 -7.61 4.46 -5.51
N LEU A 41 -7.99 3.25 -5.96
CA LEU A 41 -7.40 2.61 -7.14
C LEU A 41 -7.68 3.38 -8.43
N LYS A 42 -8.76 4.18 -8.49
CA LYS A 42 -9.07 5.06 -9.64
C LYS A 42 -8.05 6.18 -9.86
N HIS A 43 -7.16 6.44 -8.90
CA HIS A 43 -6.05 7.36 -9.09
C HIS A 43 -4.94 6.75 -9.95
N ALA A 44 -4.83 5.42 -10.03
CA ALA A 44 -3.87 4.79 -10.92
C ALA A 44 -4.25 5.02 -12.39
N PRO A 45 -3.26 5.10 -13.31
CA PRO A 45 -3.51 5.11 -14.75
C PRO A 45 -4.39 3.94 -15.20
N GLU A 46 -5.19 4.14 -16.25
CA GLU A 46 -6.09 3.10 -16.79
C GLU A 46 -5.32 1.86 -17.30
N ASP A 47 -4.08 2.05 -17.73
CA ASP A 47 -3.17 1.00 -18.21
C ASP A 47 -2.29 0.39 -17.11
N ALA A 48 -2.40 0.88 -15.87
CA ALA A 48 -1.66 0.33 -14.74
C ALA A 48 -2.12 -1.10 -14.42
N LYS A 49 -1.16 -1.99 -14.21
CA LYS A 49 -1.43 -3.37 -13.81
C LYS A 49 -1.88 -3.42 -12.34
N LEU A 50 -3.11 -3.81 -12.07
CA LEU A 50 -3.64 -3.95 -10.72
C LEU A 50 -3.52 -5.41 -10.23
N ILE A 51 -2.75 -5.65 -9.17
CA ILE A 51 -2.51 -6.97 -8.60
C ILE A 51 -3.04 -7.04 -7.17
N TYR A 52 -4.11 -7.80 -6.98
CA TYR A 52 -4.63 -8.08 -5.64
C TYR A 52 -3.77 -9.13 -4.93
N VAL A 53 -3.24 -8.77 -3.75
CA VAL A 53 -2.41 -9.64 -2.89
C VAL A 53 -3.05 -9.95 -1.54
N GLY A 54 -4.26 -9.44 -1.30
CA GLY A 54 -5.00 -9.65 -0.06
C GLY A 54 -5.58 -11.06 0.10
N LYS A 55 -6.14 -11.34 1.27
CA LYS A 55 -6.88 -12.58 1.53
C LYS A 55 -8.30 -12.43 0.97
N LYS A 56 -8.69 -13.29 0.05
CA LYS A 56 -10.09 -13.48 -0.33
C LYS A 56 -10.61 -14.73 0.37
N ALA A 57 -11.75 -14.63 1.06
CA ALA A 57 -12.32 -15.77 1.75
C ALA A 57 -12.61 -16.91 0.74
N GLY A 58 -12.02 -18.08 0.96
CA GLY A 58 -12.19 -19.26 0.08
C GLY A 58 -11.10 -19.48 -0.97
N GLU A 59 -10.11 -18.60 -1.09
CA GLU A 59 -9.00 -18.75 -2.05
C GLU A 59 -7.66 -19.05 -1.36
N HIS A 60 -6.72 -19.65 -2.13
CA HIS A 60 -5.36 -19.88 -1.67
C HIS A 60 -4.68 -18.53 -1.40
N TYR A 61 -4.36 -18.27 -0.14
CA TYR A 61 -3.77 -17.01 0.29
C TYR A 61 -2.30 -16.95 -0.12
N LYS A 62 -1.85 -15.78 -0.63
CA LYS A 62 -0.42 -15.50 -0.73
C LYS A 62 0.16 -15.33 0.68
N THR A 63 1.21 -16.07 0.97
CA THR A 63 2.08 -15.85 2.10
C THR A 63 2.83 -14.53 1.94
N GLN A 64 3.39 -14.00 3.04
CA GLN A 64 4.16 -12.77 2.95
C GLN A 64 5.40 -12.91 2.09
N ASP A 65 6.05 -14.06 2.11
CA ASP A 65 7.23 -14.31 1.29
C ASP A 65 6.86 -14.29 -0.20
N GLU A 66 5.71 -14.84 -0.58
CA GLU A 66 5.18 -14.72 -1.95
C GLU A 66 4.86 -13.27 -2.33
N ILE A 67 4.33 -12.46 -1.40
CA ILE A 67 4.07 -11.04 -1.64
C ILE A 67 5.39 -10.28 -1.81
N ASN A 68 6.38 -10.56 -0.96
CA ASN A 68 7.70 -9.96 -1.03
C ASN A 68 8.38 -10.29 -2.37
N GLN A 69 8.32 -11.56 -2.76
CA GLN A 69 8.89 -12.05 -4.02
C GLN A 69 8.22 -11.38 -5.22
N LEU A 70 6.89 -11.30 -5.23
CA LEU A 70 6.15 -10.60 -6.28
C LEU A 70 6.54 -9.12 -6.35
N ASN A 71 6.68 -8.45 -5.20
CA ASN A 71 7.09 -7.04 -5.17
C ASN A 71 8.50 -6.84 -5.76
N ILE A 72 9.43 -7.76 -5.47
CA ILE A 72 10.79 -7.79 -6.06
C ILE A 72 10.73 -8.01 -7.58
N GLU A 73 9.90 -8.93 -8.04
CA GLU A 73 9.75 -9.25 -9.47
C GLU A 73 9.21 -8.05 -10.25
N GLU A 74 8.09 -7.48 -9.79
CA GLU A 74 7.49 -6.33 -10.43
C GLU A 74 8.44 -5.11 -10.41
N ALA A 75 9.23 -4.93 -9.35
CA ALA A 75 10.22 -3.85 -9.24
C ALA A 75 11.45 -4.03 -10.14
N LYS A 76 11.70 -5.24 -10.65
CA LYS A 76 12.74 -5.49 -11.66
C LYS A 76 12.23 -5.23 -13.08
N GLU A 77 10.92 -5.24 -13.29
CA GLU A 77 10.28 -5.10 -14.60
C GLU A 77 9.71 -3.70 -14.86
N HIS A 78 9.34 -2.96 -13.81
CA HIS A 78 8.63 -1.68 -13.91
C HIS A 78 9.37 -0.55 -13.19
N GLU A 79 9.10 0.69 -13.59
CA GLU A 79 9.76 1.87 -13.04
C GLU A 79 9.09 2.36 -11.75
N ASN A 80 7.75 2.29 -11.70
CA ASN A 80 6.91 2.83 -10.63
C ASN A 80 5.99 1.74 -10.08
N VAL A 81 6.51 0.97 -9.11
CA VAL A 81 5.75 -0.07 -8.40
C VAL A 81 5.12 0.51 -7.15
N ILE A 82 3.80 0.42 -7.03
CA ILE A 82 3.07 0.84 -5.84
C ILE A 82 2.69 -0.39 -5.01
N ARG A 83 3.11 -0.43 -3.75
CA ARG A 83 2.58 -1.33 -2.73
C ARG A 83 1.62 -0.55 -1.84
N LEU A 84 0.33 -0.65 -2.13
CA LEU A 84 -0.74 0.07 -1.44
C LEU A 84 -1.28 -0.76 -0.26
N LYS A 85 -1.20 -0.21 0.96
CA LYS A 85 -1.55 -0.90 2.21
C LYS A 85 -2.60 -0.11 2.98
N GLY A 86 -3.59 -0.78 3.54
CA GLY A 86 -4.55 -0.14 4.43
C GLY A 86 -3.90 0.55 5.64
N GLY A 87 -4.42 1.70 6.03
CA GLY A 87 -3.92 2.48 7.16
C GLY A 87 -2.55 3.08 6.89
N ASP A 88 -1.60 2.80 7.79
CA ASP A 88 -0.20 3.18 7.68
C ASP A 88 0.68 1.94 7.44
N PRO A 89 1.68 1.97 6.54
CA PRO A 89 2.48 0.79 6.22
C PRO A 89 3.18 0.13 7.42
N PHE A 90 3.51 0.91 8.45
CA PHE A 90 4.29 0.46 9.60
C PHE A 90 3.46 0.23 10.87
N VAL A 91 2.16 0.48 10.84
CA VAL A 91 1.25 0.17 11.97
C VAL A 91 0.53 -1.15 11.69
N PHE A 92 1.04 -2.25 12.24
CA PHE A 92 0.52 -3.63 12.05
C PHE A 92 0.40 -4.09 10.58
N GLY A 93 1.01 -3.37 9.64
CA GLY A 93 0.92 -3.64 8.21
C GLY A 93 2.00 -4.56 7.64
N ARG A 94 3.01 -4.98 8.42
CA ARG A 94 4.20 -5.73 7.95
C ARG A 94 5.04 -4.99 6.89
N GLY A 95 4.87 -3.67 6.75
CA GLY A 95 5.66 -2.88 5.79
C GLY A 95 7.17 -2.96 6.03
N GLY A 96 7.60 -3.18 7.28
CA GLY A 96 9.01 -3.39 7.61
C GLY A 96 9.60 -4.67 7.00
N GLU A 97 8.81 -5.75 6.90
CA GLU A 97 9.26 -7.00 6.28
C GLU A 97 9.42 -6.83 4.76
N GLU A 98 8.43 -6.20 4.12
CA GLU A 98 8.47 -5.88 2.67
C GLU A 98 9.65 -4.96 2.34
N LEU A 99 9.91 -3.95 3.19
CA LEU A 99 11.05 -3.05 3.07
C LEU A 99 12.39 -3.79 3.13
N LEU A 100 12.56 -4.66 4.12
CA LEU A 100 13.80 -5.43 4.29
C LEU A 100 14.04 -6.41 3.14
N ALA A 101 12.98 -7.00 2.58
CA ALA A 101 13.10 -7.91 1.44
C ALA A 101 13.60 -7.18 0.19
N LEU A 102 13.00 -6.04 -0.14
CA LEU A 102 13.41 -5.20 -1.27
C LEU A 102 14.82 -4.61 -1.09
N ALA A 103 15.16 -4.19 0.14
CA ALA A 103 16.49 -3.66 0.44
C ALA A 103 17.61 -4.70 0.23
N LYS A 104 17.36 -5.99 0.51
CA LYS A 104 18.33 -7.08 0.24
C LYS A 104 18.67 -7.23 -1.23
N GLU A 105 17.74 -6.85 -2.11
CA GLU A 105 17.90 -6.88 -3.56
C GLU A 105 18.45 -5.55 -4.12
N ASN A 106 18.82 -4.59 -3.25
CA ASN A 106 19.25 -3.24 -3.61
C ASN A 106 18.20 -2.45 -4.42
N ILE A 107 16.92 -2.70 -4.14
CA ILE A 107 15.82 -1.94 -4.72
C ILE A 107 15.56 -0.72 -3.83
N ASP A 108 15.51 0.47 -4.44
CA ASP A 108 15.17 1.71 -3.73
C ASP A 108 13.71 1.68 -3.27
N ILE A 109 13.43 2.29 -2.13
CA ILE A 109 12.07 2.29 -1.57
C ILE A 109 11.75 3.66 -1.01
N GLU A 110 10.60 4.18 -1.37
CA GLU A 110 10.03 5.37 -0.78
C GLU A 110 8.78 5.02 0.02
N VAL A 111 8.83 5.28 1.33
CA VAL A 111 7.69 5.04 2.22
C VAL A 111 6.86 6.32 2.33
N ILE A 112 5.56 6.20 2.06
CA ILE A 112 4.59 7.29 2.18
C ILE A 112 3.62 6.90 3.31
N PRO A 113 3.60 7.66 4.42
CA PRO A 113 2.73 7.34 5.55
C PRO A 113 1.26 7.53 5.18
N GLY A 114 0.40 6.85 5.94
CA GLY A 114 -1.06 6.98 5.85
C GLY A 114 -1.68 7.24 7.21
N VAL A 115 -2.93 7.69 7.23
CA VAL A 115 -3.68 7.81 8.48
C VAL A 115 -4.03 6.39 8.96
N THR A 116 -3.44 5.95 10.07
CA THR A 116 -3.75 4.64 10.66
C THR A 116 -5.17 4.60 11.22
N SER A 117 -5.81 3.42 11.18
CA SER A 117 -7.15 3.20 11.75
C SER A 117 -7.19 3.49 13.26
N ALA A 118 -6.08 3.27 13.98
CA ALA A 118 -5.97 3.59 15.39
C ALA A 118 -6.20 5.08 15.69
N ILE A 119 -5.99 5.97 14.71
CA ILE A 119 -6.22 7.41 14.85
C ILE A 119 -7.46 7.87 14.06
N GLY A 120 -7.57 7.44 12.80
CA GLY A 120 -8.63 7.88 11.90
C GLY A 120 -10.02 7.46 12.37
N ALA A 121 -10.19 6.20 12.79
CA ALA A 121 -11.48 5.68 13.19
C ALA A 121 -12.09 6.37 14.44
N PRO A 122 -11.38 6.56 15.56
CA PRO A 122 -11.93 7.30 16.68
C PRO A 122 -12.16 8.78 16.33
N THR A 123 -11.25 9.41 15.57
CA THR A 123 -11.40 10.81 15.13
C THR A 123 -12.65 11.03 14.27
N SER A 124 -12.98 10.12 13.34
CA SER A 124 -14.19 10.22 12.51
C SER A 124 -15.49 10.11 13.31
N MET A 125 -15.40 9.58 14.54
CA MET A 125 -16.52 9.50 15.49
C MET A 125 -16.44 10.56 16.59
N ALA A 126 -15.55 11.55 16.46
CA ALA A 126 -15.29 12.58 17.45
C ALA A 126 -14.86 12.04 18.83
N PHE A 127 -14.21 10.87 18.87
CA PHE A 127 -13.57 10.34 20.07
C PHE A 127 -12.09 10.74 20.11
N PRO A 128 -11.65 11.61 21.03
CA PRO A 128 -10.25 11.94 21.17
C PRO A 128 -9.47 10.77 21.77
N ILE A 129 -8.26 10.53 21.28
CA ILE A 129 -7.39 9.44 21.76
C ILE A 129 -6.66 9.84 23.06
N THR A 130 -6.49 11.14 23.26
CA THR A 130 -5.85 11.77 24.44
C THR A 130 -6.55 13.10 24.74
N HIS A 131 -6.34 13.66 25.95
CA HIS A 131 -6.85 14.97 26.38
C HIS A 131 -5.73 15.94 26.76
#